data_AF-I0HG81-F1
#
_entry.id   AF-I0HG81-F1
#
_cell.length_a   1.000
_cell.length_b   1.000
_cell.length_c   1.000
_cell.angle_alpha   90.00
_cell.angle_beta   90.00
_cell.angle_gamma   90.00
#
_symmetry.space_group_name_H-M   'P 1'
#
loop_
_entity.id
_entity.type
_entity.pdbx_description
1 polymer ?
#
loop_
_entity_poly.entity_id
_entity_poly.type
_entity_poly.pdbx_seq_one_letter_code
_entity_poly.pdbx_strand_id
1 'polypeptide(L)' 'MYCDRCGRPAAEGDHAACASARELEPPRFCPECRRRMKVQVVPTGWTATCVEHGARKG' A
#
# COMPACT_ATOMS: atom_id res chain seq x y z
N MET A 1 6.28 1.57 -10.90
CA MET A 1 6.02 1.15 -9.50
C MET A 1 5.67 2.40 -8.68
N TYR A 2 4.74 2.28 -7.75
CA TYR A 2 4.19 3.39 -6.96
C TYR A 2 4.38 3.14 -5.47
N CYS A 3 4.51 4.21 -4.69
CA CYS A 3 4.49 4.13 -3.23
C CYS A 3 3.11 3.65 -2.76
N ASP A 4 3.07 2.53 -2.05
CA ASP A 4 1.84 1.91 -1.55
C ASP A 4 1.18 2.69 -0.40
N ARG A 5 1.88 3.66 0.20
CA ARG A 5 1.32 4.63 1.16
C ARG A 5 0.69 5.82 0.46
N CYS A 6 1.45 6.55 -0.37
CA CYS A 6 1.04 7.87 -0.86
C CYS A 6 0.55 7.89 -2.31
N GLY A 7 0.79 6.82 -3.09
CA GLY A 7 0.34 6.68 -4.47
C GLY A 7 1.19 7.41 -5.52
N ARG A 8 2.24 8.13 -5.11
CA ARG A 8 3.19 8.78 -6.03
C ARG A 8 4.14 7.76 -6.68
N PRO A 9 4.76 8.08 -7.83
CA PRO A 9 5.81 7.24 -8.40
C PRO A 9 6.90 6.95 -7.36
N ALA A 10 7.27 5.68 -7.19
CA ALA A 10 8.22 5.28 -6.15
C ALA A 10 9.64 5.83 -6.39
N ALA A 11 9.96 6.18 -7.64
CA ALA A 11 11.24 6.78 -8.02
C ALA A 11 11.30 8.29 -7.80
N GLU A 12 10.20 8.93 -7.39
CA GLU A 12 10.10 10.39 -7.26
C GLU A 12 9.88 10.81 -5.81
N GLY A 13 10.73 11.73 -5.33
CA GLY A 13 10.64 12.31 -3.99
C GLY A 13 11.13 11.38 -2.87
N ASP A 14 11.14 11.91 -1.65
CA ASP A 14 11.49 11.15 -0.46
C ASP A 14 10.27 10.38 0.08
N HIS A 15 10.45 9.06 0.26
CA HIS A 15 9.45 8.15 0.80
C HIS A 15 9.85 7.56 2.16
N ALA A 16 10.88 8.08 2.84
CA ALA A 16 11.30 7.57 4.14
C ALA A 16 10.15 7.56 5.16
N ALA A 17 9.42 8.68 5.29
CA ALA A 17 8.24 8.74 6.17
C ALA A 17 7.10 7.81 5.72
N CYS A 18 6.97 7.56 4.41
CA CYS A 18 6.02 6.58 3.92
C CYS A 18 6.44 5.18 4.34
N ALA A 19 7.72 4.82 4.17
CA ALA A 19 8.26 3.52 4.57
C ALA A 19 8.09 3.26 6.07
N SER A 20 8.44 4.23 6.94
CA SER A 20 8.25 4.10 8.39
C SER A 20 6.78 3.90 8.77
N ALA A 21 5.85 4.61 8.11
CA ALA A 21 4.42 4.40 8.35
C ALA A 21 3.94 3.00 7.93
N ARG A 22 4.50 2.44 6.85
CA ARG A 22 4.16 1.11 6.33
C ARG A 22 4.59 -0.05 7.24
N GLU A 23 5.42 0.22 8.25
CA GLU A 23 5.77 -0.77 9.29
C GLU A 23 4.56 -1.09 10.19
N LEU A 24 3.66 -0.13 10.40
CA LEU A 24 2.51 -0.27 11.30
C LEU A 24 1.16 -0.24 10.58
N GLU A 25 1.08 0.45 9.46
CA GLU A 25 -0.16 0.58 8.69
C GLU A 25 -0.22 -0.44 7.55
N PRO A 26 -1.41 -0.77 7.02
CA PRO A 26 -1.60 -1.52 5.76
C PRO A 26 -1.49 -0.62 4.50
N PRO A 27 -1.27 -1.20 3.29
CA PRO A 27 -1.05 -0.42 2.08
C PRO A 27 -2.35 0.24 1.65
N ARG A 28 -2.26 1.50 1.23
CA ARG A 28 -3.42 2.30 0.78
C ARG A 28 -3.58 2.26 -0.74
N PHE A 29 -2.48 2.09 -1.48
CA PHE A 29 -2.43 2.09 -2.93
C PHE A 29 -1.74 0.84 -3.47
N CYS A 30 -2.19 0.38 -4.64
CA CYS A 30 -1.53 -0.70 -5.36
C CYS A 30 -0.17 -0.22 -5.89
N PRO A 31 0.94 -0.89 -5.57
CA PRO A 31 2.27 -0.49 -6.03
C PRO A 31 2.48 -0.72 -7.54
N GLU A 32 1.56 -1.43 -8.20
CA GLU A 32 1.61 -1.70 -9.64
C GLU A 32 0.85 -0.63 -10.44
N CYS A 33 -0.39 -0.30 -10.03
CA CYS A 33 -1.26 0.59 -10.81
C CYS A 33 -1.80 1.82 -10.08
N ARG A 34 -1.26 2.17 -8.91
CA ARG A 34 -1.61 3.34 -8.07
C ARG A 34 -3.08 3.46 -7.64
N ARG A 35 -3.96 2.50 -7.95
CA ARG A 35 -5.36 2.53 -7.49
C ARG A 35 -5.42 2.34 -5.98
N ARG A 36 -6.37 3.01 -5.32
CA ARG A 36 -6.66 2.76 -3.90
C ARG A 36 -7.13 1.32 -3.72
N MET A 37 -6.65 0.67 -2.67
CA MET A 37 -7.00 -0.71 -2.34
C MET A 37 -8.15 -0.76 -1.34
N LYS A 38 -8.98 -1.81 -1.42
CA LYS A 38 -9.91 -2.15 -0.33
C LYS A 38 -9.10 -2.83 0.77
N VAL A 39 -9.01 -2.20 1.93
CA VAL A 39 -8.25 -2.72 3.06
C VAL A 39 -9.20 -3.24 4.14
N GLN A 40 -8.91 -4.43 4.64
CA GLN A 40 -9.51 -5.00 5.84
C GLN A 40 -8.41 -5.29 6.85
N VAL A 41 -8.53 -4.71 8.04
CA VAL A 41 -7.63 -4.97 9.17
C VAL A 41 -8.34 -5.91 10.13
N VAL A 42 -7.62 -6.91 10.61
CA VAL A 42 -8.06 -7.89 11.62
C VAL A 42 -7.01 -7.95 12.74
N PRO A 43 -7.32 -8.53 13.91
CA PRO A 43 -6.35 -8.56 15.02
C PRO A 43 -5.03 -9.27 14.68
N THR A 44 -5.03 -10.19 13.73
CA THR A 44 -3.85 -10.99 13.34
C THR A 44 -3.13 -10.46 12.11
N GLY A 45 -3.55 -9.34 11.53
CA GLY A 45 -2.94 -8.79 10.31
C GLY A 45 -3.94 -8.03 9.45
N TRP A 46 -3.70 -7.99 8.14
CA TRP A 46 -4.55 -7.29 7.20
C TRP A 46 -4.59 -7.95 5.82
N THR A 47 -5.61 -7.59 5.05
CA THR A 47 -5.71 -7.92 3.62
C THR A 47 -6.04 -6.65 2.86
N ALA A 48 -5.31 -6.38 1.79
CA ALA A 48 -5.52 -5.26 0.90
C ALA A 48 -5.74 -5.77 -0.51
N THR A 49 -6.85 -5.42 -1.15
CA THR A 49 -7.22 -5.91 -2.48
C THR A 49 -7.27 -4.76 -3.49
N CYS A 50 -6.48 -4.90 -4.56
CA CYS A 50 -6.59 -4.10 -5.78
C CYS A 50 -7.61 -4.74 -6.71
N VAL A 51 -8.42 -3.91 -7.37
CA VAL A 51 -9.42 -4.37 -8.36
C VAL A 51 -8.77 -5.06 -9.57
N GLU A 52 -7.59 -4.62 -9.98
CA GLU A 52 -6.89 -5.18 -11.15
C GLU A 52 -5.85 -6.25 -10.77
N HIS A 53 -5.11 -6.06 -9.67
CA HIS A 53 -3.93 -6.89 -9.33
C HIS A 53 -4.18 -7.85 -8.16
N GLY A 54 -5.39 -7.90 -7.63
CA GLY A 54 -5.76 -8.83 -6.58
C GLY A 54 -5.27 -8.46 -5.18
N ALA A 55 -5.22 -9.47 -4.30
CA ALA A 55 -5.05 -9.29 -2.86
C ALA A 55 -3.60 -9.46 -2.40
N ARG A 56 -3.24 -8.69 -1.37
CA ARG A 56 -1.98 -8.73 -0.62
C ARG A 56 -2.30 -8.86 0.87
N LYS A 57 -1.42 -9.49 1.64
CA LYS A 57 -1.59 -9.75 3.07
C LYS A 57 -0.31 -9.39 3.83
N GLY A 58 -0.46 -9.11 5.12
CA GLY A 58 0.62 -8.90 6.08
C GLY A 58 0.08 -8.84 7.49
#